data_AF-R4M0B4-F1
#
_entry.id   AF-R4M0B4-F1
#
_cell.length_a   1.000
_cell.length_b   1.000
_cell.length_c   1.000
_cell.angle_alpha   90.00
_cell.angle_beta   90.00
_cell.angle_gamma   90.00
#
_symmetry.space_group_name_H-M   'P 1'
#
loop_
_entity.id
_entity.type
_entity.pdbx_description
1 polymer ?
#
loop_
_entity_poly.entity_id
_entity_poly.type
_entity_poly.pdbx_seq_one_letter_code
_entity_poly.pdbx_strand_id
1 'polypeptide(L)' 'MFAAGLERIGFAAQHIWDGSARRVLAHATSGPALQQNLVAVMEGRG' A
#
# COMPACT_ATOMS: atom_id res chain seq x y z
N MET A 1 -1.32 -15.54 3.36
CA MET A 1 -1.77 -15.22 4.74
C MET A 1 -0.81 -14.27 5.47
N PHE A 2 0.52 -14.49 5.47
CA PHE A 2 1.49 -13.68 6.26
C PHE A 2 1.60 -12.19 5.89
N ALA A 3 1.28 -11.80 4.65
CA ALA A 3 1.52 -10.45 4.13
C ALA A 3 0.27 -9.78 3.53
N ALA A 4 -0.94 -10.27 3.84
CA ALA A 4 -2.18 -9.76 3.21
C ALA A 4 -2.39 -8.24 3.42
N GLY A 5 -1.90 -7.68 4.53
CA GLY A 5 -1.89 -6.23 4.73
C GLY A 5 -0.96 -5.48 3.76
N LEU A 6 0.24 -6.01 3.54
CA LEU A 6 1.23 -5.44 2.60
C LEU A 6 0.80 -5.57 1.14
N GLU A 7 0.10 -6.65 0.80
CA GLU A 7 -0.47 -6.87 -0.53
C GLU A 7 -1.42 -5.73 -0.94
N ARG A 8 -2.25 -5.24 -0.01
CA ARG A 8 -3.13 -4.07 -0.26
C ARG A 8 -2.36 -2.79 -0.56
N ILE A 9 -1.20 -2.59 0.07
CA ILE A 9 -0.30 -1.46 -0.24
C ILE A 9 0.23 -1.62 -1.68
N GLY A 10 0.64 -2.82 -2.07
CA GLY A 10 1.07 -3.12 -3.43
C GLY A 10 -0.01 -2.88 -4.49
N PHE A 11 -1.25 -3.29 -4.23
CA PHE A 11 -2.39 -3.02 -5.13
C PHE A 11 -2.69 -1.52 -5.25
N ALA A 12 -2.57 -0.75 -4.17
CA ALA A 12 -2.72 0.70 -4.25
C ALA A 12 -1.58 1.33 -5.09
N ALA A 13 -0.34 0.85 -4.93
CA ALA A 13 0.80 1.34 -5.69
C ALA A 13 0.68 1.09 -7.21
N GLN A 14 -0.04 0.03 -7.64
CA GLN A 14 -0.28 -0.23 -9.06
C GLN A 14 -0.97 0.95 -9.77
N HIS A 15 -1.88 1.65 -9.08
CA HIS A 15 -2.56 2.83 -9.64
C HIS A 15 -1.60 3.99 -9.92
N ILE A 16 -0.48 4.07 -9.20
CA ILE A 16 0.58 5.04 -9.50
C ILE A 16 1.40 4.58 -10.71
N TRP A 17 1.73 3.29 -10.78
CA TRP A 17 2.55 2.73 -11.85
C TRP A 17 1.85 2.68 -13.21
N ASP A 18 0.55 2.40 -13.23
CA ASP A 18 -0.26 2.43 -14.46
C ASP A 18 -0.69 3.85 -14.87
N GLY A 19 -0.42 4.85 -14.03
CA GLY A 19 -0.73 6.25 -14.28
C GLY A 19 -2.19 6.64 -14.02
N SER A 20 -3.03 5.74 -13.51
CA SER A 20 -4.43 6.02 -13.18
C SER A 20 -4.59 6.96 -11.97
N ALA A 21 -3.58 7.05 -11.11
CA ALA A 21 -3.56 7.94 -9.95
C ALA A 21 -2.18 8.58 -9.73
N ARG A 22 -2.16 9.85 -9.32
CA ARG A 22 -0.92 10.53 -8.89
C ARG A 22 -0.57 10.33 -7.42
N ARG A 23 -1.56 10.05 -6.57
CA ARG A 23 -1.40 9.87 -5.13
C ARG A 23 -2.43 8.86 -4.63
N VAL A 24 -2.00 7.97 -3.73
CA VAL A 24 -2.87 6.96 -3.11
C VAL A 24 -2.63 6.89 -1.60
N LEU A 25 -3.66 6.45 -0.87
CA LEU A 25 -3.60 6.14 0.56
C LEU A 25 -3.91 4.65 0.73
N ALA A 26 -3.06 3.94 1.48
CA ALA A 26 -3.24 2.51 1.75
C ALA A 26 -3.08 2.18 3.24
N HIS A 27 -3.75 1.12 3.68
CA HIS A 27 -3.70 0.65 5.07
C HIS A 27 -3.43 -0.87 5.13
N ALA A 28 -2.42 -1.22 5.92
CA ALA A 28 -2.12 -2.59 6.32
C ALA A 28 -2.38 -2.74 7.83
N THR A 29 -3.25 -3.68 8.18
CA THR A 29 -3.49 -4.07 9.57
C THR A 29 -2.30 -4.89 10.08
N SER A 30 -2.08 -4.87 11.39
CA SER A 30 -1.08 -5.72 12.04
C SER A 30 -1.33 -7.21 11.77
N GLY A 31 -0.26 -7.98 11.85
CA GLY A 31 -0.23 -9.41 11.57
C GLY A 31 1.17 -9.99 11.76
N PRO A 32 1.41 -11.26 11.39
CA PRO A 32 2.67 -11.94 11.66
C PRO A 32 3.92 -11.21 11.13
N ALA A 33 3.79 -10.51 9.98
CA ALA A 33 4.88 -9.75 9.35
C ALA A 33 4.91 -8.26 9.73
N LEU A 34 3.91 -7.76 10.48
CA LEU A 34 3.78 -6.34 10.83
C LEU A 34 3.17 -6.23 12.23
N GLN A 35 4.00 -5.96 13.24
CA GLN A 35 3.54 -5.91 14.63
C GLN A 35 2.60 -4.74 14.91
N GLN A 36 2.55 -3.75 14.01
CA GLN A 36 1.71 -2.56 14.12
C GLN A 36 0.90 -2.33 12.84
N ASN A 37 -0.17 -1.53 12.95
CA ASN A 37 -0.88 -1.04 11.78
C ASN A 37 0.01 -0.05 11.02
N LEU A 38 -0.04 -0.08 9.69
CA LEU A 38 0.69 0.82 8.81
C LEU A 38 -0.28 1.55 7.90
N VAL A 39 -0.21 2.87 7.90
CA VAL A 39 -0.89 3.73 6.93
C VAL A 39 0.19 4.39 6.07
N ALA A 40 0.05 4.29 4.75
CA ALA A 40 1.03 4.81 3.80
C ALA A 40 0.35 5.73 2.78
N VAL A 41 0.91 6.94 2.63
CA VAL A 41 0.62 7.84 1.51
C VAL A 41 1.75 7.67 0.49
N MET A 42 1.40 7.39 -0.75
CA MET A 42 2.35 7.21 -1.85
C MET A 42 2.04 8.21 -2.96
N GLU A 43 3.07 8.73 -3.61
CA GLU A 43 2.95 9.71 -4.69
C GLU A 43 3.85 9.33 -5.87
N GLY A 44 3.28 9.36 -7.07
CA GLY A 44 4.03 9.20 -8.31
C GLY A 44 4.76 10.49 -8.66
N ARG A 45 6.08 10.42 -8.81
CA ARG A 45 6.87 11.50 -9.38
C ARG A 45 7.08 11.21 -10.86
N GLY A 46 6.48 12.05 -11.70
CA GLY A 46 6.71 12.11 -13.14
C GLY A 46 7.66 13.24 -13.49
#